data_AF-A0A368JMI1-F1
#
_entry.id   AF-A0A368JMI1-F1
#
_cell.length_a   1.000
_cell.length_b   1.000
_cell.length_c   1.000
_cell.angle_alpha   90.00
_cell.angle_beta   90.00
_cell.angle_gamma   90.00
#
_symmetry.space_group_name_H-M   'P 1'
#
loop_
_entity.id
_entity.type
_entity.pdbx_description
1 polymer ?
#
loop_
_entity_poly.entity_id
_entity_poly.type
_entity_poly.pdbx_seq_one_letter_code
_entity_poly.pdbx_strand_id
1 'polypeptide(L)'
;MFVFGNVLISYGQTVGQPLPVWQEGYLDIHQINTGRGNSAFLILPDGTTALIDAGELDLTDPRTTSPRNTPARPNADRHAGEWIARYARKAQSFRSDPAIDYAIMTHFHDDHMGAPSSASKKSAGGYLLTGVTEVGEHIPIRTLIDRGWPDYNYPRSFEQDPLVTNYRKFLSWQMQNKALKVERLQAGRNDQIQLLKQPAKYKDRFEIRNLAVNGEIWTGVGSVTRQHFPELKSLPQNQYPNENMCSMALRLSYGKFDYFSGGDIPGVLQFGAPMWHDVETPVARSVGPVEVQLLDHHGNRDSQNGFLLGSLRPRVLVIPVWSSDHPGHDVLARIYSQQVYPGDRDVFATNILEANKLVIGEMLNRLKSDSGHVLVRVDPGGDTYRVIILEDTDESFRVKAIHGPYQSR
;
A
#
# COMPACT_ATOMS: atom_id res chain seq x y z
N MET A 1 -19.50 11.49 -48.58
CA MET A 1 -18.53 11.68 -47.48
C MET A 1 -19.15 11.04 -46.24
N PHE A 2 -18.90 9.75 -46.03
CA PHE A 2 -19.41 9.02 -44.86
C PHE A 2 -18.45 9.26 -43.71
N VAL A 3 -18.88 10.06 -42.73
CA VAL A 3 -18.16 10.22 -41.46
C VAL A 3 -18.50 9.00 -40.62
N PHE A 4 -17.58 8.04 -40.53
CA PHE A 4 -17.62 7.00 -39.52
C PHE A 4 -17.34 7.66 -38.17
N GLY A 5 -18.39 7.89 -37.38
CA GLY A 5 -18.24 8.16 -35.96
C GLY A 5 -17.69 6.91 -35.29
N ASN A 6 -16.43 6.95 -34.86
CA ASN A 6 -15.88 5.96 -33.95
C ASN A 6 -16.65 6.06 -32.63
N VAL A 7 -17.63 5.18 -32.45
CA VAL A 7 -18.22 4.89 -31.15
C VAL A 7 -17.09 4.28 -30.32
N LEU A 8 -16.54 5.05 -29.39
CA LEU A 8 -15.72 4.52 -28.31
C LEU A 8 -16.62 3.58 -27.49
N ILE A 9 -16.52 2.29 -27.77
CA ILE A 9 -17.10 1.26 -26.90
C ILE A 9 -16.28 1.31 -25.61
N SER A 10 -16.84 1.98 -24.60
CA SER A 10 -16.43 1.79 -23.20
C SER A 10 -16.66 0.32 -22.87
N TYR A 11 -15.58 -0.47 -22.81
CA TYR A 11 -15.64 -1.84 -22.30
C TYR A 11 -15.85 -1.78 -20.80
N GLY A 12 -17.12 -1.73 -20.38
CA GLY A 12 -17.50 -1.84 -18.98
C GLY A 12 -16.99 -3.15 -18.39
N GLN A 13 -16.50 -3.10 -17.14
CA GLN A 13 -16.07 -4.32 -16.44
C GLN A 13 -17.28 -5.24 -16.26
N THR A 14 -17.09 -6.54 -16.49
CA THR A 14 -18.17 -7.54 -16.42
C THR A 14 -17.79 -8.66 -15.46
N VAL A 15 -18.66 -8.96 -14.50
CA VAL A 15 -18.46 -10.07 -13.55
C VAL A 15 -18.31 -11.38 -14.32
N GLY A 16 -17.34 -12.20 -13.90
CA GLY A 16 -17.01 -13.47 -14.52
C GLY A 16 -16.06 -13.37 -15.73
N GLN A 17 -15.79 -12.18 -16.25
CA GLN A 17 -14.81 -11.94 -17.33
C GLN A 17 -13.47 -11.44 -16.77
N PRO A 18 -12.35 -11.61 -17.50
CA PRO A 18 -11.09 -10.96 -17.15
C PRO A 18 -11.26 -9.44 -17.07
N LEU A 19 -10.54 -8.79 -16.14
CA LEU A 19 -10.46 -7.34 -16.03
C LEU A 19 -10.02 -6.75 -17.38
N PRO A 20 -10.78 -5.78 -17.94
CA PRO A 20 -10.34 -5.07 -19.14
C PRO A 20 -8.99 -4.38 -18.91
N VAL A 21 -8.10 -4.51 -19.89
CA VAL A 21 -6.79 -3.87 -19.92
C VAL A 21 -6.94 -2.38 -19.63
N TRP A 22 -6.04 -1.85 -18.81
CA TRP A 22 -5.99 -0.44 -18.48
C TRP A 22 -5.89 0.43 -19.75
N GLN A 23 -6.51 1.62 -19.72
CA GLN A 23 -6.46 2.60 -20.80
C GLN A 23 -6.03 3.96 -20.24
N GLU A 24 -5.41 4.78 -21.08
CA GLU A 24 -4.94 6.11 -20.70
C GLU A 24 -6.07 6.96 -20.09
N GLY A 25 -5.75 7.66 -19.00
CA GLY A 25 -6.69 8.46 -18.22
C GLY A 25 -7.27 7.73 -17.02
N TYR A 26 -7.35 6.39 -17.02
CA TYR A 26 -7.75 5.67 -15.81
C TYR A 26 -6.62 5.71 -14.76
N LEU A 27 -6.99 5.77 -13.49
CA LEU A 27 -6.08 5.43 -12.38
C LEU A 27 -6.54 4.10 -11.80
N ASP A 28 -5.64 3.11 -11.75
CA ASP A 28 -5.88 1.83 -11.09
C ASP A 28 -5.00 1.71 -9.84
N ILE A 29 -5.61 1.34 -8.71
CA ILE A 29 -4.93 1.03 -7.45
C ILE A 29 -5.28 -0.41 -7.08
N HIS A 30 -4.35 -1.33 -7.28
CA HIS A 30 -4.52 -2.76 -7.03
C HIS A 30 -3.93 -3.14 -5.67
N GLN A 31 -4.76 -3.37 -4.67
CA GLN A 31 -4.33 -4.03 -3.44
C GLN A 31 -4.24 -5.53 -3.68
N ILE A 32 -3.01 -6.07 -3.69
CA ILE A 32 -2.71 -7.44 -4.09
C ILE A 32 -2.80 -8.35 -2.86
N ASN A 33 -3.69 -9.35 -2.89
CA ASN A 33 -3.66 -10.45 -1.94
C ASN A 33 -2.62 -11.51 -2.31
N THR A 34 -1.51 -11.58 -1.57
CA THR A 34 -0.61 -12.76 -1.57
C THR A 34 -0.81 -13.64 -0.35
N GLY A 35 -1.60 -13.18 0.63
CA GLY A 35 -1.74 -13.77 1.95
C GLY A 35 -0.44 -13.78 2.78
N ARG A 36 0.58 -13.03 2.38
CA ARG A 36 1.92 -13.03 3.02
C ARG A 36 2.43 -11.65 3.41
N GLY A 37 1.58 -10.63 3.32
CA GLY A 37 1.92 -9.25 3.70
C GLY A 37 1.07 -8.25 2.92
N ASN A 38 1.57 -7.03 2.79
CA ASN A 38 0.94 -5.92 2.11
C ASN A 38 1.65 -5.58 0.79
N SER A 39 0.87 -5.27 -0.24
CA SER A 39 1.39 -4.78 -1.51
C SER A 39 0.29 -4.10 -2.32
N ALA A 40 0.55 -2.88 -2.77
CA ALA A 40 -0.33 -2.13 -3.66
C ALA A 40 0.39 -1.76 -4.96
N PHE A 41 -0.14 -2.20 -6.10
CA PHE A 41 0.35 -1.84 -7.43
C PHE A 41 -0.54 -0.80 -8.08
N LEU A 42 0.03 0.32 -8.51
CA LEU A 42 -0.68 1.45 -9.08
C LEU A 42 -0.32 1.61 -10.56
N ILE A 43 -1.32 1.88 -11.39
CA ILE A 43 -1.15 2.39 -12.75
C ILE A 43 -1.76 3.79 -12.78
N LEU A 44 -0.90 4.81 -12.85
CA LEU A 44 -1.27 6.21 -12.83
C LEU A 44 -1.89 6.65 -14.17
N PRO A 45 -2.58 7.81 -14.24
CA PRO A 45 -3.34 8.21 -15.42
C PRO A 45 -2.58 8.27 -16.75
N ASP A 46 -1.26 8.45 -16.73
CA ASP A 46 -0.42 8.47 -17.93
C ASP A 46 0.29 7.12 -18.23
N GLY A 47 0.04 6.09 -17.43
CA GLY A 47 0.68 4.78 -17.53
C GLY A 47 2.01 4.65 -16.77
N THR A 48 2.41 5.67 -16.00
CA THR A 48 3.42 5.51 -14.95
C THR A 48 2.93 4.51 -13.91
N THR A 49 3.85 3.74 -13.32
CA THR A 49 3.52 2.67 -12.38
C THR A 49 4.24 2.83 -11.05
N ALA A 50 3.55 2.51 -9.96
CA ALA A 50 4.16 2.48 -8.63
C ALA A 50 3.83 1.17 -7.92
N LEU A 51 4.73 0.67 -7.10
CA LEU A 51 4.52 -0.45 -6.18
C LEU A 51 4.79 0.06 -4.77
N ILE A 52 3.77 0.09 -3.92
CA ILE A 52 3.89 0.41 -2.50
C ILE A 52 3.93 -0.91 -1.76
N ASP A 53 5.09 -1.20 -1.16
CA ASP A 53 5.39 -2.44 -0.46
C ASP A 53 5.28 -3.72 -1.32
N ALA A 54 5.97 -4.76 -0.88
CA ALA A 54 5.96 -6.10 -1.45
C ALA A 54 6.22 -7.12 -0.34
N GLY A 55 5.32 -7.18 0.62
CA GLY A 55 5.45 -7.99 1.83
C GLY A 55 5.57 -9.49 1.60
N GLU A 56 6.46 -10.10 2.38
CA GLU A 56 6.56 -11.55 2.52
C GLU A 56 7.12 -11.94 3.90
N LEU A 57 6.28 -12.58 4.71
CA LEU A 57 6.71 -13.17 5.98
C LEU A 57 7.74 -14.30 5.79
N ASP A 58 8.55 -14.56 6.83
CA ASP A 58 9.46 -15.70 6.86
C ASP A 58 8.68 -17.03 6.71
N LEU A 59 8.86 -17.69 5.57
CA LEU A 59 8.17 -18.93 5.23
C LEU A 59 8.57 -20.14 6.09
N THR A 60 9.66 -20.02 6.86
CA THR A 60 10.16 -21.04 7.77
C THR A 60 9.70 -20.85 9.21
N ASP A 61 9.14 -19.67 9.54
CA ASP A 61 8.57 -19.41 10.86
C ASP A 61 7.29 -20.27 11.06
N PRO A 62 7.21 -21.08 12.14
CA PRO A 62 6.00 -21.82 12.48
C PRO A 62 4.74 -20.94 12.59
N ARG A 63 4.88 -19.66 12.97
CA ARG A 63 3.78 -18.70 12.97
C ARG A 63 3.22 -18.49 11.57
N THR A 64 4.08 -18.27 10.58
CA THR A 64 3.69 -17.98 9.18
C THR A 64 2.85 -19.10 8.57
N THR A 65 3.09 -20.34 8.97
CA THR A 65 2.36 -21.53 8.49
C THR A 65 1.20 -21.94 9.40
N SER A 66 1.01 -21.24 10.53
CA SER A 66 -0.07 -21.54 11.47
C SER A 66 -1.42 -20.95 11.03
N PRO A 67 -2.54 -21.40 11.63
CA PRO A 67 -3.86 -20.78 11.43
C PRO A 67 -3.97 -19.31 11.86
N ARG A 68 -2.92 -18.75 12.48
CA ARG A 68 -2.83 -17.31 12.81
C ARG A 68 -2.62 -16.46 11.56
N ASN A 69 -2.13 -17.03 10.46
CA ASN A 69 -1.76 -16.29 9.26
C ASN A 69 -2.57 -16.78 8.06
N THR A 70 -2.82 -15.88 7.10
CA THR A 70 -3.53 -16.24 5.88
C THR A 70 -2.71 -17.24 5.05
N PRO A 71 -3.35 -18.16 4.32
CA PRO A 71 -2.65 -19.01 3.38
C PRO A 71 -2.07 -18.19 2.22
N ALA A 72 -1.00 -18.70 1.60
CA ALA A 72 -0.44 -18.10 0.40
C ALA A 72 -1.48 -18.05 -0.74
N ARG A 73 -1.51 -16.94 -1.48
CA ARG A 73 -2.37 -16.71 -2.64
C ARG A 73 -1.54 -16.39 -3.89
N PRO A 74 -1.88 -16.98 -5.05
CA PRO A 74 -2.93 -17.99 -5.28
C PRO A 74 -2.66 -19.35 -4.61
N ASN A 75 -1.39 -19.70 -4.43
CA ASN A 75 -0.95 -20.89 -3.71
C ASN A 75 0.51 -20.72 -3.26
N ALA A 76 1.07 -21.76 -2.65
CA ALA A 76 2.44 -21.78 -2.13
C ALA A 76 3.50 -22.29 -3.12
N ASP A 77 3.18 -22.46 -4.42
CA ASP A 77 4.13 -22.94 -5.44
C ASP A 77 5.22 -21.90 -5.73
N ARG A 78 4.98 -20.63 -5.37
CA ARG A 78 5.90 -19.51 -5.48
C ARG A 78 5.84 -18.65 -4.25
N HIS A 79 6.90 -17.88 -4.09
CA HIS A 79 7.02 -16.81 -3.12
C HIS A 79 6.14 -15.62 -3.55
N ALA A 80 5.75 -14.80 -2.58
CA ALA A 80 4.90 -13.64 -2.77
C ALA A 80 5.55 -12.62 -3.72
N GLY A 81 6.88 -12.46 -3.68
CA GLY A 81 7.59 -11.54 -4.57
C GLY A 81 7.44 -11.90 -6.05
N GLU A 82 7.58 -13.19 -6.40
CA GLU A 82 7.31 -13.67 -7.76
C GLU A 82 5.83 -13.45 -8.15
N TRP A 83 4.88 -13.75 -7.25
CA TRP A 83 3.46 -13.51 -7.54
C TRP A 83 3.14 -12.03 -7.78
N ILE A 84 3.68 -11.13 -6.98
CA ILE A 84 3.54 -9.67 -7.14
C ILE A 84 4.12 -9.23 -8.49
N ALA A 85 5.32 -9.69 -8.85
CA ALA A 85 5.93 -9.34 -10.13
C ALA A 85 5.11 -9.83 -11.33
N ARG A 86 4.58 -11.04 -11.27
CA ARG A 86 3.72 -11.62 -12.31
C ARG A 86 2.40 -10.86 -12.43
N TYR A 87 1.78 -10.51 -11.30
CA TYR A 87 0.60 -9.66 -11.25
C TYR A 87 0.87 -8.30 -11.91
N ALA A 88 1.94 -7.61 -11.50
CA ALA A 88 2.32 -6.31 -12.05
C ALA A 88 2.59 -6.38 -13.56
N ARG A 89 3.27 -7.43 -14.06
CA ARG A 89 3.48 -7.64 -15.49
C ARG A 89 2.16 -7.82 -16.24
N LYS A 90 1.24 -8.61 -15.71
CA LYS A 90 -0.08 -8.84 -16.33
C LYS A 90 -0.93 -7.56 -16.35
N ALA A 91 -0.96 -6.80 -15.24
CA ALA A 91 -1.66 -5.52 -15.17
C ALA A 91 -1.13 -4.50 -16.19
N GLN A 92 0.15 -4.63 -16.57
CA GLN A 92 0.82 -3.80 -17.56
C GLN A 92 0.74 -4.31 -19.00
N SER A 93 -0.18 -5.21 -19.33
CA SER A 93 -0.30 -5.77 -20.70
C SER A 93 -0.65 -4.74 -21.78
N PHE A 94 -0.94 -3.48 -21.40
CA PHE A 94 -1.08 -2.35 -22.32
C PHE A 94 0.27 -1.86 -22.91
N ARG A 95 1.41 -2.35 -22.41
CA ARG A 95 2.76 -2.02 -22.92
C ARG A 95 3.60 -3.28 -23.14
N SER A 96 4.56 -3.19 -24.06
CA SER A 96 5.45 -4.31 -24.43
C SER A 96 6.66 -4.49 -23.49
N ASP A 97 7.04 -3.46 -22.74
CA ASP A 97 8.18 -3.47 -21.81
C ASP A 97 7.72 -3.09 -20.39
N PRO A 98 7.12 -4.04 -19.64
CA PRO A 98 6.64 -3.77 -18.30
C PRO A 98 7.81 -3.61 -17.32
N ALA A 99 7.73 -2.54 -16.53
CA ALA A 99 8.66 -2.19 -15.47
C ALA A 99 7.88 -1.49 -14.35
N ILE A 100 8.46 -1.37 -13.17
CA ILE A 100 7.93 -0.55 -12.09
C ILE A 100 8.69 0.77 -12.11
N ASP A 101 7.99 1.89 -12.33
CA ASP A 101 8.66 3.20 -12.35
C ASP A 101 9.11 3.61 -10.94
N TYR A 102 8.26 3.38 -9.94
CA TYR A 102 8.56 3.66 -8.53
C TYR A 102 8.25 2.44 -7.65
N ALA A 103 9.22 1.93 -6.90
CA ALA A 103 8.97 1.06 -5.76
C ALA A 103 9.10 1.89 -4.47
N ILE A 104 8.15 1.80 -3.56
CA ILE A 104 8.08 2.61 -2.34
C ILE A 104 7.99 1.67 -1.16
N MET A 105 9.03 1.61 -0.33
CA MET A 105 9.05 0.80 0.89
C MET A 105 8.65 1.69 2.06
N THR A 106 7.45 1.50 2.59
CA THR A 106 6.90 2.38 3.63
C THR A 106 7.73 2.29 4.92
N HIS A 107 8.14 1.08 5.28
CA HIS A 107 9.02 0.79 6.41
C HIS A 107 9.64 -0.62 6.25
N PHE A 108 10.46 -1.05 7.21
CA PHE A 108 11.32 -2.22 7.10
C PHE A 108 10.82 -3.49 7.83
N HIS A 109 9.51 -3.65 8.02
CA HIS A 109 8.96 -4.93 8.46
C HIS A 109 8.80 -5.93 7.31
N ASP A 110 8.85 -7.21 7.65
CA ASP A 110 8.83 -8.33 6.70
C ASP A 110 7.55 -8.39 5.86
N ASP A 111 6.40 -8.12 6.46
CA ASP A 111 5.12 -8.03 5.79
C ASP A 111 4.98 -6.78 4.88
N HIS A 112 6.02 -5.95 4.76
CA HIS A 112 6.10 -4.82 3.82
C HIS A 112 7.25 -4.95 2.82
N MET A 113 8.44 -5.41 3.24
CA MET A 113 9.61 -5.50 2.34
C MET A 113 10.03 -6.93 1.98
N GLY A 114 9.66 -7.93 2.79
CA GLY A 114 10.08 -9.32 2.68
C GLY A 114 11.12 -9.76 3.73
N ALA A 115 10.99 -10.98 4.25
CA ALA A 115 11.90 -11.61 5.19
C ALA A 115 12.75 -12.71 4.53
N PRO A 116 14.09 -12.55 4.48
CA PRO A 116 14.96 -13.61 3.98
C PRO A 116 14.98 -14.77 4.97
N SER A 117 14.87 -16.00 4.46
CA SER A 117 14.88 -17.23 5.27
C SER A 117 15.83 -18.27 4.68
N SER A 118 15.99 -19.42 5.35
CA SER A 118 16.73 -20.55 4.78
C SER A 118 16.06 -21.18 3.56
N ALA A 119 14.77 -20.90 3.33
CA ALA A 119 14.06 -21.33 2.13
C ALA A 119 14.24 -20.36 0.95
N SER A 120 14.72 -19.14 1.20
CA SER A 120 14.93 -18.14 0.15
C SER A 120 16.03 -18.56 -0.82
N LYS A 121 15.74 -18.47 -2.12
CA LYS A 121 16.74 -18.65 -3.17
C LYS A 121 17.71 -17.48 -3.16
N LYS A 122 18.95 -17.70 -3.59
CA LYS A 122 19.97 -16.66 -3.70
C LYS A 122 20.03 -16.12 -5.13
N SER A 123 20.04 -14.80 -5.29
CA SER A 123 20.21 -14.14 -6.58
C SER A 123 21.66 -14.19 -7.07
N ALA A 124 21.88 -13.82 -8.34
CA ALA A 124 23.23 -13.61 -8.87
C ALA A 124 24.00 -12.52 -8.12
N GLY A 125 23.30 -11.54 -7.54
CA GLY A 125 23.87 -10.49 -6.69
C GLY A 125 24.16 -10.90 -5.25
N GLY A 126 23.85 -12.14 -4.88
CA GLY A 126 24.13 -12.70 -3.58
C GLY A 126 23.20 -12.26 -2.45
N TYR A 127 22.17 -11.46 -2.74
CA TYR A 127 21.01 -11.26 -1.88
C TYR A 127 20.03 -12.43 -2.00
N LEU A 128 19.20 -12.62 -0.99
CA LEU A 128 18.16 -13.63 -0.93
C LEU A 128 16.87 -13.06 -1.51
N LEU A 129 16.18 -13.87 -2.31
CA LEU A 129 14.92 -13.55 -2.96
C LEU A 129 13.76 -13.70 -1.97
N THR A 130 13.14 -12.57 -1.66
CA THR A 130 11.93 -12.42 -0.87
C THR A 130 11.30 -11.05 -1.13
N GLY A 131 9.98 -10.95 -1.07
CA GLY A 131 9.27 -9.68 -1.17
C GLY A 131 9.79 -8.77 -2.30
N VAL A 132 10.17 -7.53 -1.97
CA VAL A 132 10.66 -6.54 -2.96
C VAL A 132 11.94 -6.98 -3.68
N THR A 133 12.81 -7.72 -2.98
CA THR A 133 14.08 -8.17 -3.56
C THR A 133 13.88 -9.23 -4.64
N GLU A 134 12.82 -10.03 -4.54
CA GLU A 134 12.40 -10.97 -5.58
C GLU A 134 11.56 -10.29 -6.66
N VAL A 135 10.73 -9.29 -6.32
CA VAL A 135 10.04 -8.47 -7.32
C VAL A 135 11.05 -7.89 -8.31
N GLY A 136 12.13 -7.27 -7.81
CA GLY A 136 13.19 -6.70 -8.65
C GLY A 136 14.04 -7.71 -9.43
N GLU A 137 13.92 -9.00 -9.15
CA GLU A 137 14.50 -10.08 -9.97
C GLU A 137 13.62 -10.35 -11.20
N HIS A 138 12.30 -10.27 -11.03
CA HIS A 138 11.34 -10.66 -12.05
C HIS A 138 10.78 -9.51 -12.87
N ILE A 139 10.79 -8.26 -12.39
CA ILE A 139 10.38 -7.08 -13.15
C ILE A 139 11.33 -5.90 -12.84
N PRO A 140 11.84 -5.16 -13.85
CA PRO A 140 12.75 -4.05 -13.59
C PRO A 140 12.10 -2.96 -12.73
N ILE A 141 12.85 -2.43 -11.77
CA ILE A 141 12.47 -1.27 -10.95
C ILE A 141 13.37 -0.09 -11.34
N ARG A 142 12.79 1.07 -11.68
CA ARG A 142 13.55 2.24 -12.14
C ARG A 142 14.04 3.10 -10.96
N THR A 143 13.12 3.47 -10.08
CA THR A 143 13.43 4.20 -8.84
C THR A 143 12.85 3.45 -7.66
N LEU A 144 13.63 3.32 -6.60
CA LEU A 144 13.17 2.83 -5.31
C LEU A 144 13.28 3.95 -4.28
N ILE A 145 12.24 4.14 -3.48
CA ILE A 145 12.17 5.15 -2.43
C ILE A 145 11.98 4.44 -1.09
N ASP A 146 12.85 4.71 -0.12
CA ASP A 146 12.74 4.17 1.24
C ASP A 146 13.05 5.24 2.32
N ARG A 147 12.87 4.89 3.59
CA ARG A 147 13.00 5.84 4.71
C ARG A 147 14.41 5.95 5.27
N GLY A 148 15.31 5.06 4.84
CA GLY A 148 16.63 4.85 5.43
C GLY A 148 17.80 5.27 4.54
N TRP A 149 17.64 5.29 3.22
CA TRP A 149 18.71 5.53 2.25
C TRP A 149 19.46 6.85 2.51
N PRO A 150 20.80 6.92 2.47
CA PRO A 150 21.75 5.81 2.37
C PRO A 150 22.19 5.27 3.75
N ASP A 151 21.78 5.92 4.84
CA ASP A 151 22.39 5.75 6.17
C ASP A 151 21.89 4.50 6.92
N TYR A 152 20.59 4.19 6.84
CA TYR A 152 19.95 3.06 7.54
C TYR A 152 20.30 2.99 9.04
N ASN A 153 20.27 4.13 9.73
CA ASN A 153 20.67 4.24 11.14
C ASN A 153 19.64 4.94 12.04
N TYR A 154 18.46 5.27 11.52
CA TYR A 154 17.37 5.88 12.27
C TYR A 154 16.17 4.93 12.44
N PRO A 155 15.57 4.82 13.64
CA PRO A 155 15.99 5.46 14.89
C PRO A 155 17.14 4.71 15.59
N ARG A 156 17.53 3.56 15.05
CA ARG A 156 18.67 2.74 15.46
C ARG A 156 19.44 2.24 14.24
N SER A 157 20.67 1.77 14.46
CA SER A 157 21.48 1.14 13.41
C SER A 157 20.81 -0.16 12.90
N PHE A 158 20.71 -0.29 11.57
CA PHE A 158 20.36 -1.54 10.89
C PHE A 158 21.60 -2.31 10.41
N GLU A 159 22.78 -1.99 10.97
CA GLU A 159 24.08 -2.68 10.84
C GLU A 159 23.96 -4.21 10.78
N GLN A 160 23.19 -4.72 11.73
CA GLN A 160 23.10 -6.14 12.07
C GLN A 160 21.69 -6.70 11.84
N ASP A 161 20.79 -5.89 11.26
CA ASP A 161 19.43 -6.32 10.97
C ASP A 161 19.46 -7.18 9.69
N PRO A 162 19.07 -8.47 9.75
CA PRO A 162 19.20 -9.37 8.60
C PRO A 162 18.29 -8.99 7.43
N LEU A 163 17.10 -8.44 7.69
CA LEU A 163 16.14 -8.02 6.66
C LEU A 163 16.73 -6.84 5.89
N VAL A 164 17.11 -5.79 6.62
CA VAL A 164 17.66 -4.57 6.00
C VAL A 164 19.04 -4.83 5.37
N THR A 165 19.86 -5.71 5.97
CA THR A 165 21.15 -6.10 5.39
C THR A 165 20.98 -6.83 4.04
N ASN A 166 20.00 -7.74 3.94
CA ASN A 166 19.69 -8.41 2.67
C ASN A 166 19.21 -7.40 1.62
N TYR A 167 18.29 -6.53 2.02
CA TYR A 167 17.73 -5.50 1.15
C TYR A 167 18.78 -4.50 0.65
N ARG A 168 19.72 -4.07 1.49
CA ARG A 168 20.83 -3.19 1.05
C ARG A 168 21.76 -3.87 0.04
N LYS A 169 21.96 -5.20 0.13
CA LYS A 169 22.69 -5.97 -0.90
C LYS A 169 21.94 -5.98 -2.22
N PHE A 170 20.61 -6.15 -2.17
CA PHE A 170 19.73 -6.02 -3.34
C PHE A 170 19.87 -4.64 -3.99
N LEU A 171 19.72 -3.56 -3.23
CA LEU A 171 19.86 -2.19 -3.73
C LEU A 171 21.23 -1.98 -4.39
N SER A 172 22.30 -2.35 -3.69
CA SER A 172 23.68 -2.19 -4.19
C SER A 172 23.88 -2.90 -5.52
N TRP A 173 23.40 -4.15 -5.64
CA TRP A 173 23.53 -4.91 -6.87
C TRP A 173 22.68 -4.31 -8.01
N GLN A 174 21.43 -3.95 -7.74
CA GLN A 174 20.52 -3.37 -8.74
C GLN A 174 21.01 -2.00 -9.23
N MET A 175 21.59 -1.17 -8.37
CA MET A 175 22.21 0.10 -8.77
C MET A 175 23.39 -0.14 -9.72
N GLN A 176 24.26 -1.10 -9.38
CA GLN A 176 25.46 -1.41 -10.17
C GLN A 176 25.16 -2.11 -11.50
N ASN A 177 24.10 -2.92 -11.56
CA ASN A 177 23.87 -3.84 -12.69
C ASN A 177 22.59 -3.54 -13.49
N LYS A 178 21.64 -2.79 -12.93
CA LYS A 178 20.29 -2.58 -13.50
C LYS A 178 19.87 -1.11 -13.53
N ALA A 179 20.80 -0.19 -13.26
CA ALA A 179 20.58 1.26 -13.26
C ALA A 179 19.43 1.72 -12.33
N LEU A 180 19.14 0.94 -11.29
CA LEU A 180 18.20 1.34 -10.23
C LEU A 180 18.69 2.65 -9.60
N LYS A 181 17.77 3.62 -9.43
CA LYS A 181 17.98 4.79 -8.59
C LYS A 181 17.37 4.52 -7.22
N VAL A 182 18.03 4.96 -6.16
CA VAL A 182 17.51 4.88 -4.79
C VAL A 182 17.46 6.26 -4.18
N GLU A 183 16.33 6.59 -3.56
CA GLU A 183 16.11 7.88 -2.91
C GLU A 183 15.55 7.69 -1.50
N ARG A 184 15.84 8.67 -0.63
CA ARG A 184 15.13 8.80 0.65
C ARG A 184 13.83 9.57 0.42
N LEU A 185 12.71 9.09 0.95
CA LEU A 185 11.50 9.91 1.00
C LEU A 185 11.73 11.15 1.88
N GLN A 186 11.31 12.32 1.41
CA GLN A 186 11.34 13.57 2.15
C GLN A 186 9.88 14.04 2.35
N ALA A 187 9.48 14.22 3.61
CA ALA A 187 8.15 14.70 3.95
C ALA A 187 7.90 16.09 3.37
N GLY A 188 6.64 16.38 3.04
CA GLY A 188 6.20 17.65 2.47
C GLY A 188 6.43 17.82 0.97
N ARG A 189 7.26 17.00 0.33
CA ARG A 189 7.48 17.05 -1.12
C ARG A 189 6.33 16.42 -1.92
N ASN A 190 6.14 16.89 -3.15
CA ASN A 190 5.22 16.32 -4.14
C ASN A 190 5.87 16.08 -5.51
N ASP A 191 7.21 16.04 -5.54
CA ASP A 191 8.00 15.97 -6.76
C ASP A 191 8.95 14.75 -6.79
N GLN A 192 8.86 13.84 -5.82
CA GLN A 192 9.61 12.57 -5.85
C GLN A 192 8.88 11.47 -6.64
N ILE A 193 7.55 11.44 -6.59
CA ILE A 193 6.71 10.46 -7.28
C ILE A 193 5.82 11.22 -8.27
N GLN A 194 6.22 11.24 -9.54
CA GLN A 194 5.57 12.04 -10.58
C GLN A 194 5.10 11.18 -11.74
N LEU A 195 4.22 11.75 -12.56
CA LEU A 195 3.90 11.21 -13.88
C LEU A 195 5.13 11.34 -14.80
N LEU A 196 5.43 10.30 -15.58
CA LEU A 196 6.69 10.17 -16.32
C LEU A 196 6.49 10.07 -17.83
N LYS A 197 5.27 9.76 -18.27
CA LYS A 197 4.95 9.52 -19.68
C LYS A 197 4.29 10.75 -20.29
N GLN A 198 3.28 11.31 -19.61
CA GLN A 198 2.54 12.50 -20.08
C GLN A 198 2.22 13.50 -18.94
N PRO A 199 3.21 13.95 -18.13
CA PRO A 199 2.95 14.80 -16.97
C PRO A 199 2.20 16.09 -17.31
N ALA A 200 2.51 16.74 -18.44
CA ALA A 200 1.88 17.99 -18.86
C ALA A 200 0.36 17.89 -19.05
N LYS A 201 -0.16 16.70 -19.40
CA LYS A 201 -1.61 16.45 -19.60
C LYS A 201 -2.39 16.47 -18.28
N TYR A 202 -1.73 16.18 -17.16
CA TYR A 202 -2.36 16.00 -15.85
C TYR A 202 -1.83 16.97 -14.79
N LYS A 203 -0.99 17.94 -15.16
CA LYS A 203 -0.28 18.85 -14.25
C LYS A 203 -1.15 19.56 -13.20
N ASP A 204 -2.41 19.84 -13.52
CA ASP A 204 -3.36 20.57 -12.64
C ASP A 204 -4.36 19.63 -11.96
N ARG A 205 -4.18 18.32 -12.12
CA ARG A 205 -5.15 17.31 -11.68
C ARG A 205 -4.51 16.12 -10.97
N PHE A 206 -3.20 15.96 -11.00
CA PHE A 206 -2.53 14.82 -10.38
C PHE A 206 -1.44 15.27 -9.43
N GLU A 207 -1.44 14.72 -8.22
CA GLU A 207 -0.39 14.92 -7.22
C GLU A 207 -0.21 13.63 -6.41
N ILE A 208 1.03 13.29 -6.08
CA ILE A 208 1.33 12.42 -4.93
C ILE A 208 2.13 13.26 -3.94
N ARG A 209 1.58 13.44 -2.74
CA ARG A 209 2.18 14.17 -1.63
C ARG A 209 2.80 13.21 -0.64
N ASN A 210 4.07 13.44 -0.31
CA ASN A 210 4.74 12.81 0.81
C ASN A 210 4.26 13.47 2.11
N LEU A 211 3.45 12.77 2.89
CA LEU A 211 2.85 13.34 4.11
C LEU A 211 3.76 13.20 5.31
N ALA A 212 4.37 12.03 5.51
CA ALA A 212 5.23 11.77 6.66
C ALA A 212 6.27 10.70 6.38
N VAL A 213 7.38 10.74 7.12
CA VAL A 213 8.39 9.68 7.22
C VAL A 213 9.25 9.91 8.46
N ASN A 214 9.63 8.86 9.20
CA ASN A 214 10.50 8.98 10.39
C ASN A 214 10.03 10.04 11.42
N GLY A 215 8.70 10.25 11.53
CA GLY A 215 8.10 11.26 12.40
C GLY A 215 8.25 12.71 11.94
N GLU A 216 8.85 12.98 10.77
CA GLU A 216 8.75 14.27 10.10
C GLU A 216 7.42 14.31 9.34
N ILE A 217 6.58 15.33 9.59
CA ILE A 217 5.20 15.39 9.09
C ILE A 217 4.94 16.72 8.39
N TRP A 218 4.33 16.66 7.21
CA TRP A 218 3.91 17.81 6.42
C TRP A 218 2.80 18.61 7.12
N THR A 219 2.96 19.92 7.15
CA THR A 219 2.05 20.84 7.86
C THR A 219 0.81 21.24 7.06
N GLY A 220 0.73 20.87 5.77
CA GLY A 220 -0.33 21.32 4.87
C GLY A 220 0.01 22.59 4.09
N VAL A 221 1.18 23.22 4.35
CA VAL A 221 1.57 24.49 3.73
C VAL A 221 2.89 24.33 2.96
N GLY A 222 2.84 24.54 1.64
CA GLY A 222 4.01 24.41 0.78
C GLY A 222 4.70 23.05 0.96
N SER A 223 6.01 23.06 1.25
CA SER A 223 6.78 21.88 1.65
C SER A 223 7.17 21.90 3.13
N VAL A 224 6.52 22.71 3.96
CA VAL A 224 6.89 22.90 5.37
C VAL A 224 6.51 21.67 6.19
N THR A 225 7.47 21.17 6.96
CA THR A 225 7.33 20.00 7.83
C THR A 225 7.50 20.37 9.30
N ARG A 226 7.14 19.43 10.18
CA ARG A 226 7.38 19.49 11.61
C ARG A 226 7.82 18.12 12.10
N GLN A 227 8.83 18.09 12.97
CA GLN A 227 9.21 16.88 13.69
C GLN A 227 8.20 16.59 14.81
N HIS A 228 7.59 15.40 14.76
CA HIS A 228 6.65 14.91 15.76
C HIS A 228 7.35 14.16 16.89
N PHE A 229 8.36 13.36 16.56
CA PHE A 229 9.13 12.60 17.54
C PHE A 229 10.06 13.52 18.34
N PRO A 230 10.22 13.30 19.66
CA PRO A 230 11.28 13.93 20.43
C PRO A 230 12.66 13.59 19.85
N GLU A 231 13.65 14.45 20.10
CA GLU A 231 15.04 14.14 19.72
C GLU A 231 15.48 12.86 20.43
N LEU A 232 16.09 11.90 19.71
CA LEU A 232 16.45 10.59 20.28
C LEU A 232 17.32 10.70 21.53
N LYS A 233 18.23 11.68 21.59
CA LYS A 233 19.09 11.94 22.78
C LYS A 233 18.30 12.32 24.05
N SER A 234 17.04 12.73 23.91
CA SER A 234 16.13 13.05 25.01
C SER A 234 15.29 11.85 25.47
N LEU A 235 15.36 10.74 24.74
CA LEU A 235 14.60 9.52 25.01
C LEU A 235 15.53 8.43 25.56
N PRO A 236 15.07 7.61 26.52
CA PRO A 236 15.74 6.34 26.77
C PRO A 236 15.57 5.42 25.55
N GLN A 237 16.55 4.56 25.29
CA GLN A 237 16.59 3.73 24.07
C GLN A 237 15.36 2.82 23.89
N ASN A 238 14.77 2.35 24.99
CA ASN A 238 13.54 1.55 24.96
C ASN A 238 12.27 2.35 24.62
N GLN A 239 12.36 3.68 24.52
CA GLN A 239 11.31 4.58 24.04
C GLN A 239 11.64 5.17 22.67
N TYR A 240 12.68 4.70 21.98
CA TYR A 240 12.88 5.10 20.59
C TYR A 240 11.65 4.73 19.75
N PRO A 241 11.33 5.52 18.70
CA PRO A 241 10.26 5.16 17.78
C PRO A 241 10.45 3.72 17.30
N ASN A 242 9.36 2.96 17.24
CA ASN A 242 9.40 1.65 16.59
C ASN A 242 9.31 1.81 15.07
N GLU A 243 9.48 0.71 14.34
CA GLU A 243 9.51 0.74 12.89
C GLU A 243 8.17 1.21 12.27
N ASN A 244 7.04 0.76 12.81
CA ASN A 244 5.69 1.16 12.39
C ASN A 244 5.51 2.69 12.44
N MET A 245 5.94 3.31 13.53
CA MET A 245 5.90 4.77 13.69
C MET A 245 6.72 5.50 12.63
N CYS A 246 7.79 4.88 12.13
CA CYS A 246 8.65 5.46 11.09
C CYS A 246 8.09 5.34 9.66
N SER A 247 6.92 4.72 9.49
CA SER A 247 6.27 4.52 8.19
C SER A 247 6.15 5.79 7.36
N MET A 248 6.23 5.60 6.05
CA MET A 248 5.86 6.63 5.09
C MET A 248 4.34 6.72 4.95
N ALA A 249 3.83 7.95 4.97
CA ALA A 249 2.43 8.24 4.62
C ALA A 249 2.36 9.05 3.34
N LEU A 250 1.41 8.70 2.46
CA LEU A 250 1.20 9.34 1.16
C LEU A 250 -0.28 9.72 0.96
N ARG A 251 -0.52 10.84 0.28
CA ARG A 251 -1.81 11.16 -0.35
C ARG A 251 -1.63 11.19 -1.86
N LEU A 252 -2.50 10.52 -2.59
CA LEU A 252 -2.61 10.63 -4.04
C LEU A 252 -3.90 11.38 -4.36
N SER A 253 -3.81 12.42 -5.19
CA SER A 253 -4.95 13.17 -5.72
C SER A 253 -5.03 13.00 -7.23
N TYR A 254 -6.21 12.68 -7.76
CA TYR A 254 -6.53 12.69 -9.19
C TYR A 254 -7.88 13.34 -9.45
N GLY A 255 -7.88 14.60 -9.92
CA GLY A 255 -9.11 15.38 -10.07
C GLY A 255 -9.75 15.63 -8.71
N LYS A 256 -10.95 15.08 -8.50
CA LYS A 256 -11.64 15.09 -7.20
C LYS A 256 -11.39 13.84 -6.36
N PHE A 257 -10.73 12.82 -6.92
CA PHE A 257 -10.47 11.57 -6.21
C PHE A 257 -9.21 11.69 -5.36
N ASP A 258 -9.30 11.32 -4.09
CA ASP A 258 -8.18 11.23 -3.17
C ASP A 258 -8.05 9.83 -2.54
N TYR A 259 -6.80 9.37 -2.44
CA TYR A 259 -6.42 8.11 -1.80
C TYR A 259 -5.38 8.37 -0.71
N PHE A 260 -5.55 7.73 0.45
CA PHE A 260 -4.60 7.78 1.55
C PHE A 260 -4.02 6.40 1.87
N SER A 261 -2.72 6.36 2.14
CA SER A 261 -1.99 5.20 2.66
C SER A 261 -0.96 5.67 3.67
N GLY A 262 -1.09 5.29 4.94
CA GLY A 262 -0.15 5.65 6.01
C GLY A 262 0.88 4.56 6.35
N GLY A 263 0.89 3.44 5.64
CA GLY A 263 1.71 2.28 6.02
C GLY A 263 1.23 1.76 7.37
N ASP A 264 2.12 1.68 8.35
CA ASP A 264 1.80 1.14 9.68
C ASP A 264 1.82 2.21 10.78
N ILE A 265 1.59 3.48 10.44
CA ILE A 265 1.54 4.53 11.47
C ILE A 265 0.46 4.21 12.52
N PRO A 266 0.79 4.23 13.83
CA PRO A 266 -0.18 4.04 14.89
C PRO A 266 -0.87 5.34 15.28
N GLY A 267 -2.05 5.24 15.88
CA GLY A 267 -2.80 6.39 16.41
C GLY A 267 -3.61 6.12 17.67
N VAL A 268 -3.76 4.87 18.09
CA VAL A 268 -4.39 4.47 19.35
C VAL A 268 -3.31 4.03 20.32
N LEU A 269 -3.16 4.79 21.40
CA LEU A 269 -2.10 4.61 22.37
C LEU A 269 -2.35 3.39 23.26
N GLN A 270 -1.31 2.59 23.48
CA GLN A 270 -1.31 1.61 24.56
C GLN A 270 -1.30 2.31 25.93
N PHE A 271 -1.78 1.62 26.97
CA PHE A 271 -1.76 2.17 28.33
C PHE A 271 -0.35 2.56 28.76
N GLY A 272 -0.17 3.83 29.14
CA GLY A 272 1.11 4.38 29.56
C GLY A 272 2.06 4.77 28.43
N ALA A 273 1.66 4.62 27.16
CA ALA A 273 2.46 5.08 26.03
C ALA A 273 2.51 6.63 25.99
N PRO A 274 3.67 7.21 25.62
CA PRO A 274 3.76 8.66 25.39
C PRO A 274 2.81 9.15 24.31
N MET A 275 2.27 10.37 24.47
CA MET A 275 1.33 10.95 23.50
C MET A 275 1.90 11.09 22.08
N TRP A 276 3.22 11.23 21.93
CA TRP A 276 3.88 11.32 20.62
C TRP A 276 3.94 9.98 19.87
N HIS A 277 3.46 8.88 20.48
CA HIS A 277 3.27 7.63 19.76
C HIS A 277 2.03 7.65 18.85
N ASP A 278 1.14 8.64 18.99
CA ASP A 278 0.03 8.86 18.06
C ASP A 278 0.53 9.66 16.84
N VAL A 279 0.82 8.94 15.77
CA VAL A 279 1.31 9.49 14.49
C VAL A 279 0.15 9.79 13.53
N GLU A 280 -0.95 9.04 13.61
CA GLU A 280 -2.14 9.27 12.80
C GLU A 280 -2.72 10.67 12.99
N THR A 281 -2.88 11.15 14.23
CA THR A 281 -3.45 12.47 14.51
C THR A 281 -2.69 13.63 13.85
N PRO A 282 -1.37 13.79 14.04
CA PRO A 282 -0.64 14.88 13.40
C PRO A 282 -0.59 14.77 11.88
N VAL A 283 -0.57 13.56 11.30
CA VAL A 283 -0.68 13.36 9.84
C VAL A 283 -2.05 13.83 9.35
N ALA A 284 -3.14 13.35 9.95
CA ALA A 284 -4.51 13.64 9.54
C ALA A 284 -4.86 15.13 9.46
N ARG A 285 -4.19 15.97 10.26
CA ARG A 285 -4.40 17.44 10.29
C ARG A 285 -4.16 18.12 8.94
N SER A 286 -3.29 17.58 8.10
CA SER A 286 -2.95 18.17 6.81
C SER A 286 -3.51 17.41 5.60
N VAL A 287 -4.07 16.21 5.81
CA VAL A 287 -4.61 15.38 4.73
C VAL A 287 -5.97 15.89 4.27
N GLY A 288 -6.90 16.11 5.20
CA GLY A 288 -8.30 16.40 4.87
C GLY A 288 -9.05 15.17 4.34
N PRO A 289 -10.24 15.37 3.75
CA PRO A 289 -11.10 14.27 3.29
C PRO A 289 -10.49 13.48 2.14
N VAL A 290 -10.78 12.18 2.10
CA VAL A 290 -10.39 11.28 1.00
C VAL A 290 -11.56 10.38 0.59
N GLU A 291 -11.46 9.74 -0.57
CA GLU A 291 -12.44 8.82 -1.14
C GLU A 291 -12.16 7.41 -0.62
N VAL A 292 -10.88 7.03 -0.67
CA VAL A 292 -10.39 5.71 -0.32
C VAL A 292 -9.27 5.81 0.71
N GLN A 293 -9.37 5.01 1.76
CA GLN A 293 -8.31 4.82 2.75
C GLN A 293 -7.86 3.35 2.75
N LEU A 294 -6.57 3.11 2.56
CA LEU A 294 -5.96 1.85 3.01
C LEU A 294 -5.77 1.94 4.52
N LEU A 295 -6.27 0.96 5.28
CA LEU A 295 -6.16 1.01 6.73
C LEU A 295 -4.70 0.91 7.16
N ASP A 296 -4.30 1.83 8.04
CA ASP A 296 -2.96 1.84 8.61
C ASP A 296 -2.77 0.60 9.49
N HIS A 297 -1.57 0.04 9.44
CA HIS A 297 -1.18 -1.14 10.18
C HIS A 297 -2.18 -2.29 9.98
N HIS A 298 -2.65 -2.46 8.74
CA HIS A 298 -3.60 -3.50 8.34
C HIS A 298 -4.95 -3.45 9.09
N GLY A 299 -5.25 -2.34 9.77
CA GLY A 299 -6.36 -2.24 10.71
C GLY A 299 -6.13 -2.99 12.03
N ASN A 300 -4.89 -2.98 12.53
CA ASN A 300 -4.54 -3.45 13.87
C ASN A 300 -5.05 -2.49 14.97
N ARG A 301 -5.14 -2.97 16.21
CA ARG A 301 -5.84 -2.29 17.32
C ARG A 301 -5.26 -0.93 17.69
N ASP A 302 -3.98 -0.71 17.40
CA ASP A 302 -3.26 0.53 17.61
C ASP A 302 -3.48 1.57 16.50
N SER A 303 -4.30 1.27 15.48
CA SER A 303 -4.58 2.18 14.37
C SER A 303 -6.05 2.61 14.28
N GLN A 304 -6.34 3.46 13.31
CA GLN A 304 -7.65 4.02 12.98
C GLN A 304 -8.27 4.78 14.15
N ASN A 305 -7.53 5.73 14.71
CA ASN A 305 -8.01 6.60 15.75
C ASN A 305 -9.15 7.52 15.24
N GLY A 306 -9.92 8.07 16.18
CA GLY A 306 -11.10 8.86 15.83
C GLY A 306 -10.78 10.17 15.10
N PHE A 307 -9.60 10.76 15.34
CA PHE A 307 -9.21 12.01 14.68
C PHE A 307 -8.90 11.76 13.20
N LEU A 308 -8.11 10.73 12.88
CA LEU A 308 -7.82 10.30 11.52
C LEU A 308 -9.11 10.02 10.74
N LEU A 309 -9.95 9.12 11.26
CA LEU A 309 -11.20 8.76 10.59
C LEU A 309 -12.14 9.96 10.42
N GLY A 310 -12.21 10.85 11.42
CA GLY A 310 -13.02 12.08 11.37
C GLY A 310 -12.48 13.14 10.40
N SER A 311 -11.17 13.18 10.17
CA SER A 311 -10.53 14.09 9.20
C SER A 311 -10.65 13.56 7.77
N LEU A 312 -10.33 12.28 7.55
CA LEU A 312 -10.31 11.62 6.24
C LEU A 312 -11.72 11.30 5.72
N ARG A 313 -12.63 10.92 6.62
CA ARG A 313 -14.05 10.62 6.32
C ARG A 313 -14.28 9.68 5.13
N PRO A 314 -13.47 8.63 4.90
CA PRO A 314 -13.48 7.88 3.65
C PRO A 314 -14.85 7.24 3.35
N ARG A 315 -15.21 7.16 2.06
CA ARG A 315 -16.39 6.40 1.61
C ARG A 315 -16.06 4.91 1.47
N VAL A 316 -14.82 4.60 1.11
CA VAL A 316 -14.29 3.24 0.92
C VAL A 316 -13.06 3.04 1.80
N LEU A 317 -13.01 1.91 2.52
CA LEU A 317 -11.84 1.48 3.28
C LEU A 317 -11.38 0.10 2.82
N VAL A 318 -10.06 -0.08 2.69
CA VAL A 318 -9.44 -1.34 2.25
C VAL A 318 -8.54 -1.89 3.35
N ILE A 319 -8.68 -3.18 3.64
CA ILE A 319 -7.94 -3.89 4.69
C ILE A 319 -7.00 -4.92 4.05
N PRO A 320 -5.67 -4.71 4.09
CA PRO A 320 -4.70 -5.72 3.67
C PRO A 320 -4.51 -6.76 4.79
N VAL A 321 -5.20 -7.89 4.71
CA VAL A 321 -5.20 -8.89 5.79
C VAL A 321 -4.19 -10.00 5.52
N TRP A 322 -3.31 -10.23 6.49
CA TRP A 322 -2.36 -11.36 6.50
C TRP A 322 -2.29 -12.13 7.82
N SER A 323 -2.83 -11.57 8.92
CA SER A 323 -2.82 -12.12 10.29
C SER A 323 -4.23 -12.11 10.89
N SER A 324 -4.50 -13.02 11.83
CA SER A 324 -5.71 -13.00 12.65
C SER A 324 -5.81 -11.79 13.59
N ASP A 325 -4.72 -11.03 13.72
CA ASP A 325 -4.74 -9.73 14.39
C ASP A 325 -5.50 -8.67 13.56
N HIS A 326 -5.74 -8.92 12.27
CA HIS A 326 -6.29 -7.97 11.30
C HIS A 326 -7.64 -8.42 10.73
N PRO A 327 -8.66 -7.56 10.67
CA PRO A 327 -8.77 -6.32 11.45
C PRO A 327 -9.02 -6.60 12.93
N GLY A 328 -8.71 -5.63 13.79
CA GLY A 328 -9.18 -5.61 15.17
C GLY A 328 -10.71 -5.40 15.25
N HIS A 329 -11.36 -6.05 16.22
CA HIS A 329 -12.80 -5.82 16.47
C HIS A 329 -13.07 -4.33 16.77
N ASP A 330 -12.25 -3.73 17.62
CA ASP A 330 -12.34 -2.34 18.04
C ASP A 330 -12.07 -1.37 16.88
N VAL A 331 -11.20 -1.74 15.94
CA VAL A 331 -11.00 -1.01 14.68
C VAL A 331 -12.28 -1.02 13.86
N LEU A 332 -12.89 -2.18 13.65
CA LEU A 332 -14.17 -2.27 12.93
C LEU A 332 -15.26 -1.43 13.63
N ALA A 333 -15.32 -1.43 14.96
CA ALA A 333 -16.25 -0.57 15.70
C ALA A 333 -16.00 0.92 15.43
N ARG A 334 -14.74 1.37 15.38
CA ARG A 334 -14.36 2.75 15.06
C ARG A 334 -14.74 3.13 13.63
N ILE A 335 -14.34 2.35 12.62
CA ILE A 335 -14.63 2.67 11.21
C ILE A 335 -16.13 2.66 10.93
N TYR A 336 -16.89 1.80 11.62
CA TYR A 336 -18.34 1.68 11.46
C TYR A 336 -19.15 2.62 12.36
N SER A 337 -18.52 3.52 13.11
CA SER A 337 -19.20 4.48 13.97
C SER A 337 -19.62 5.74 13.21
N GLN A 338 -20.93 6.02 13.11
CA GLN A 338 -21.41 7.29 12.51
C GLN A 338 -21.20 8.49 13.43
N GLN A 339 -20.77 8.26 14.67
CA GLN A 339 -20.41 9.33 15.60
C GLN A 339 -19.07 9.97 15.25
N VAL A 340 -18.15 9.22 14.61
CA VAL A 340 -16.85 9.74 14.18
C VAL A 340 -17.01 10.65 12.95
N TYR A 341 -17.77 10.20 11.96
CA TYR A 341 -18.28 11.05 10.87
C TYR A 341 -19.57 10.44 10.27
N PRO A 342 -20.51 11.26 9.77
CA PRO A 342 -21.75 10.78 9.20
C PRO A 342 -21.57 10.19 7.80
N GLY A 343 -22.52 9.33 7.41
CA GLY A 343 -22.59 8.74 6.07
C GLY A 343 -22.15 7.29 6.00
N ASP A 344 -22.24 6.74 4.79
CA ASP A 344 -21.93 5.34 4.53
C ASP A 344 -20.41 5.09 4.42
N ARG A 345 -19.99 3.89 4.81
CA ARG A 345 -18.67 3.33 4.50
C ARG A 345 -18.80 1.91 3.97
N ASP A 346 -18.05 1.64 2.91
CA ASP A 346 -17.94 0.32 2.31
C ASP A 346 -16.53 -0.17 2.61
N VAL A 347 -16.44 -1.35 3.22
CA VAL A 347 -15.18 -1.90 3.71
C VAL A 347 -14.88 -3.18 2.96
N PHE A 348 -13.66 -3.30 2.45
CA PHE A 348 -13.19 -4.42 1.64
C PHE A 348 -11.94 -4.99 2.28
N ALA A 349 -11.89 -6.29 2.49
CA ALA A 349 -10.68 -6.97 2.94
C ALA A 349 -10.14 -7.86 1.84
N THR A 350 -8.81 -7.93 1.71
CA THR A 350 -8.16 -8.87 0.80
C THR A 350 -8.36 -10.32 1.23
N ASN A 351 -8.54 -10.55 2.52
CA ASN A 351 -8.75 -11.85 3.13
C ASN A 351 -9.42 -11.69 4.50
N ILE A 352 -10.01 -12.74 5.05
CA ILE A 352 -10.48 -12.81 6.44
C ILE A 352 -10.29 -14.25 6.91
N LEU A 353 -9.54 -14.45 8.01
CA LEU A 353 -9.32 -15.78 8.56
C LEU A 353 -10.55 -16.28 9.33
N GLU A 354 -10.66 -17.60 9.45
CA GLU A 354 -11.70 -18.23 10.28
C GLU A 354 -11.64 -17.75 11.74
N ALA A 355 -10.43 -17.53 12.28
CA ALA A 355 -10.26 -16.98 13.63
C ALA A 355 -10.93 -15.59 13.78
N ASN A 356 -10.85 -14.72 12.77
CA ASN A 356 -11.56 -13.44 12.78
C ASN A 356 -13.07 -13.65 12.73
N LYS A 357 -13.55 -14.59 11.91
CA LYS A 357 -14.99 -14.92 11.80
C LYS A 357 -15.56 -15.36 13.15
N LEU A 358 -14.84 -16.23 13.86
CA LEU A 358 -15.25 -16.73 15.18
C LEU A 358 -15.22 -15.66 16.28
N VAL A 359 -14.21 -14.76 16.26
CA VAL A 359 -14.01 -13.79 17.34
C VAL A 359 -14.78 -12.48 17.12
N ILE A 360 -14.83 -11.97 15.89
CA ILE A 360 -15.50 -10.70 15.58
C ILE A 360 -16.97 -10.93 15.23
N GLY A 361 -17.30 -12.06 14.59
CA GLY A 361 -18.67 -12.44 14.29
C GLY A 361 -19.38 -11.48 13.33
N GLU A 362 -20.62 -11.13 13.66
CA GLU A 362 -21.57 -10.47 12.76
C GLU A 362 -21.10 -9.12 12.20
N MET A 363 -20.15 -8.45 12.86
CA MET A 363 -19.59 -7.19 12.35
C MET A 363 -18.89 -7.37 10.99
N LEU A 364 -18.35 -8.56 10.72
CA LEU A 364 -17.72 -8.91 9.43
C LEU A 364 -18.75 -9.07 8.30
N ASN A 365 -20.02 -9.35 8.60
CA ASN A 365 -21.08 -9.45 7.59
C ASN A 365 -21.34 -8.14 6.85
N ARG A 366 -20.80 -7.02 7.37
CA ARG A 366 -20.89 -5.69 6.77
C ARG A 366 -19.82 -5.42 5.72
N LEU A 367 -18.78 -6.26 5.64
CA LEU A 367 -17.78 -6.18 4.58
C LEU A 367 -18.46 -6.37 3.23
N LYS A 368 -18.05 -5.56 2.25
CA LYS A 368 -18.48 -5.72 0.85
C LYS A 368 -17.72 -6.84 0.14
N SER A 369 -16.51 -7.15 0.61
CA SER A 369 -15.75 -8.34 0.24
C SER A 369 -14.82 -8.75 1.39
N ASP A 370 -14.65 -10.06 1.57
CA ASP A 370 -13.74 -10.67 2.55
C ASP A 370 -12.60 -11.47 1.89
N SER A 371 -12.50 -11.44 0.56
CA SER A 371 -11.48 -12.15 -0.23
C SER A 371 -11.26 -11.53 -1.61
N GLY A 372 -10.12 -11.82 -2.24
CA GLY A 372 -9.76 -11.34 -3.58
C GLY A 372 -8.73 -10.20 -3.57
N HIS A 373 -8.14 -9.92 -4.72
CA HIS A 373 -7.45 -8.64 -4.91
C HIS A 373 -8.50 -7.52 -4.96
N VAL A 374 -8.22 -6.37 -4.36
CA VAL A 374 -9.12 -5.22 -4.36
C VAL A 374 -8.55 -4.17 -5.30
N LEU A 375 -9.23 -3.92 -6.42
CA LEU A 375 -8.89 -2.87 -7.37
C LEU A 375 -9.81 -1.67 -7.17
N VAL A 376 -9.24 -0.48 -6.96
CA VAL A 376 -9.94 0.79 -7.17
C VAL A 376 -9.59 1.32 -8.56
N ARG A 377 -10.59 1.39 -9.45
CA ARG A 377 -10.45 2.00 -10.78
C ARG A 377 -11.19 3.33 -10.82
N VAL A 378 -10.44 4.40 -11.05
CA VAL A 378 -10.93 5.77 -11.15
C VAL A 378 -11.08 6.14 -12.62
N ASP A 379 -12.26 6.62 -13.00
CA ASP A 379 -12.57 7.01 -14.36
C ASP A 379 -11.76 8.27 -14.76
N PRO A 380 -11.48 8.47 -16.06
CA PRO A 380 -10.74 9.64 -16.53
C PRO A 380 -11.30 10.96 -16.00
N GLY A 381 -10.42 11.75 -15.38
CA GLY A 381 -10.76 13.03 -14.76
C GLY A 381 -11.05 12.98 -13.27
N GLY A 382 -11.26 11.79 -12.68
CA GLY A 382 -11.34 11.63 -11.23
C GLY A 382 -12.71 11.85 -10.60
N ASP A 383 -13.76 12.07 -11.39
CA ASP A 383 -15.11 12.37 -10.86
C ASP A 383 -15.81 11.13 -10.27
N THR A 384 -15.51 9.94 -10.78
CA THR A 384 -16.12 8.70 -10.30
C THR A 384 -15.11 7.56 -10.25
N TYR A 385 -15.38 6.59 -9.40
CA TYR A 385 -14.54 5.39 -9.26
C TYR A 385 -15.37 4.15 -8.92
N ARG A 386 -14.79 2.98 -9.14
CA ARG A 386 -15.39 1.68 -8.79
C ARG A 386 -14.41 0.88 -7.95
N VAL A 387 -14.94 0.05 -7.05
CA VAL A 387 -14.17 -1.00 -6.37
C VAL A 387 -14.49 -2.32 -7.04
N ILE A 388 -13.48 -3.01 -7.55
CA ILE A 388 -13.59 -4.24 -8.32
C ILE A 388 -12.83 -5.33 -7.57
N ILE A 389 -13.49 -6.43 -7.27
CA ILE A 389 -12.87 -7.59 -6.64
C ILE A 389 -12.41 -8.53 -7.74
N LEU A 390 -11.14 -8.91 -7.71
CA LEU A 390 -10.56 -9.84 -8.67
C LEU A 390 -10.27 -11.17 -7.99
N GLU A 391 -10.37 -12.25 -8.77
CA GLU A 391 -9.98 -13.58 -8.33
C GLU A 391 -8.51 -13.62 -7.89
N ASP A 392 -8.27 -14.22 -6.73
CA ASP A 392 -6.94 -14.36 -6.12
C ASP A 392 -6.50 -15.82 -5.99
N THR A 393 -7.28 -16.77 -6.52
CA THR A 393 -6.92 -18.20 -6.58
C THR A 393 -6.17 -18.58 -7.85
N ASP A 394 -6.07 -17.68 -8.83
CA ASP A 394 -5.30 -17.87 -10.06
C ASP A 394 -4.83 -16.52 -10.62
N GLU A 395 -4.09 -16.55 -11.73
CA GLU A 395 -3.60 -15.33 -12.39
C GLU A 395 -4.61 -14.78 -13.41
N SER A 396 -5.88 -15.20 -13.44
CA SER A 396 -6.83 -14.89 -14.52
C SER A 396 -7.26 -13.43 -14.57
N PHE A 397 -7.18 -12.70 -13.45
CA PHE A 397 -7.76 -11.37 -13.26
C PHE A 397 -9.28 -11.35 -13.49
N ARG A 398 -9.96 -12.47 -13.26
CA ARG A 398 -11.41 -12.56 -13.39
C ARG A 398 -12.09 -11.65 -12.37
N VAL A 399 -13.07 -10.88 -12.81
CA VAL A 399 -13.88 -10.01 -11.94
C VAL A 399 -14.86 -10.86 -11.12
N LYS A 400 -14.74 -10.83 -9.80
CA LYS A 400 -15.67 -11.46 -8.83
C LYS A 400 -16.85 -10.55 -8.50
N ALA A 401 -16.60 -9.26 -8.30
CA ALA A 401 -17.63 -8.29 -7.93
C ALA A 401 -17.25 -6.87 -8.38
N ILE A 402 -18.26 -6.02 -8.55
CA ILE A 402 -18.10 -4.59 -8.90
C ILE A 402 -19.01 -3.79 -7.97
N HIS A 403 -18.46 -2.76 -7.34
CA HIS A 403 -19.15 -1.85 -6.44
C HIS A 403 -18.98 -0.41 -6.93
N GLY A 404 -20.05 0.38 -6.83
CA GLY A 404 -20.13 1.73 -7.38
C GLY A 404 -20.93 1.80 -8.69
N PRO A 405 -20.72 2.83 -9.53
CA PRO A 405 -19.72 3.89 -9.37
C PRO A 405 -20.01 4.74 -8.12
N TYR A 406 -18.96 5.03 -7.36
CA TYR A 406 -18.94 6.04 -6.32
C TYR A 406 -18.62 7.40 -6.95
N GLN A 407 -19.14 8.47 -6.36
CA GLN A 407 -18.78 9.85 -6.73
C GLN A 407 -17.62 10.31 -5.85
N SER A 408 -16.61 10.91 -6.47
CA SER A 408 -15.57 11.66 -5.75
C SER A 408 -16.09 13.05 -5.38
N ARG A 409 -15.61 13.64 -4.28
CA ARG A 409 -16.23 14.83 -3.68
C ARG A 409 -15.30 16.04 -3.56
#